data_AF-K1TLT7-F1
#
_entry.id   AF-K1TLT7-F1
#
_cell.length_a   1.000
_cell.length_b   1.000
_cell.length_c   1.000
_cell.angle_alpha   90.00
_cell.angle_beta   90.00
_cell.angle_gamma   90.00
#
_symmetry.space_group_name_H-M   'P 1'
#
loop_
_entity.id
_entity.type
_entity.pdbx_description
1 polymer ?
#
loop_
_entity_poly.entity_id
_entity_poly.type
_entity_poly.pdbx_seq_one_letter_code
_entity_poly.pdbx_strand_id
1 'polypeptide(L)'
;MTEGMLKMMGVFSELERNIISQRVKSGMQNAKAKGKTIGRPSTTSDDIPNIFYKHYLKYKNGEINKKEFSRLCNLSYPTIYKYLEIVEA
;
A
#
# COMPACT_ATOMS: atom_id res chain seq x y z
N MET A 1 40.45 -5.01 25.96
CA MET A 1 40.16 -6.22 25.15
C MET A 1 38.67 -6.35 24.81
N THR A 2 37.76 -6.19 25.77
CA THR A 2 36.30 -6.29 25.57
C THR A 2 35.69 -5.20 24.68
N GLU A 3 36.10 -3.94 24.82
CA GLU A 3 35.54 -2.82 24.03
C GLU A 3 35.84 -2.93 22.52
N GLY A 4 37.07 -3.28 22.15
CA GLY A 4 37.47 -3.46 20.75
C GLY A 4 36.69 -4.60 20.08
N MET A 5 36.51 -5.72 20.79
CA MET A 5 35.75 -6.86 20.29
C MET A 5 34.27 -6.51 20.06
N LEU A 6 33.64 -5.78 20.98
CA LEU A 6 32.25 -5.32 20.82
C LEU A 6 32.09 -4.38 19.62
N LYS A 7 33.03 -3.45 19.41
CA LYS A 7 33.01 -2.56 18.24
C LYS A 7 33.18 -3.34 16.94
N MET A 8 34.10 -4.31 16.90
CA MET A 8 34.29 -5.17 15.73
C MET A 8 33.05 -6.00 15.41
N MET A 9 32.38 -6.58 16.43
CA MET A 9 31.12 -7.30 16.24
C MET A 9 30.02 -6.39 15.70
N GLY A 10 29.96 -5.12 16.13
CA GLY A 10 29.06 -4.12 15.56
C GLY A 10 29.32 -3.88 14.06
N VAL A 11 30.58 -3.71 13.67
CA VAL A 11 30.97 -3.55 12.26
C VAL A 11 30.59 -4.77 11.42
N PHE A 12 30.83 -5.99 11.91
CA PHE A 12 30.43 -7.20 11.20
C PHE A 12 28.92 -7.32 11.05
N SER A 13 28.17 -6.99 12.09
CA SER A 13 26.71 -7.01 12.06
C SER A 13 26.16 -6.02 11.02
N GLU A 14 26.76 -4.84 10.90
CA GLU A 14 26.41 -3.86 9.88
C GLU A 14 26.75 -4.35 8.46
N LEU A 15 27.94 -4.93 8.27
CA LEU A 15 28.36 -5.49 6.99
C LEU A 15 27.40 -6.58 6.51
N GLU A 16 27.02 -7.51 7.38
CA GLU A 16 26.06 -8.58 7.06
C GLU A 16 24.70 -8.01 6.66
N ARG A 17 24.17 -7.06 7.44
CA ARG A 17 22.91 -6.36 7.10
C ARG A 17 22.99 -5.70 5.72
N ASN A 18 24.10 -5.03 5.42
CA ASN A 18 24.28 -4.34 4.14
C ASN A 18 24.34 -5.32 2.96
N ILE A 19 25.04 -6.45 3.12
CA ILE A 19 25.09 -7.52 2.11
C ILE A 19 23.68 -8.09 1.85
N ILE A 20 22.90 -8.37 2.90
CA ILE A 20 21.52 -8.85 2.76
C ILE A 20 20.66 -7.81 2.04
N SER A 21 20.76 -6.54 2.43
CA SER A 21 20.01 -5.45 1.79
C SER A 21 20.33 -5.34 0.30
N GLN A 22 21.60 -5.43 -0.08
CA GLN A 22 22.03 -5.40 -1.48
C GLN A 22 21.44 -6.58 -2.27
N ARG A 23 21.45 -7.79 -1.71
CA ARG A 23 20.86 -8.98 -2.36
C ARG A 23 19.36 -8.84 -2.55
N VAL A 24 18.64 -8.35 -1.54
CA VAL A 24 17.19 -8.10 -1.64
C VAL A 24 16.91 -7.09 -2.74
N LYS A 25 17.62 -5.96 -2.77
CA LYS A 25 17.44 -4.93 -3.81
C LYS A 25 17.70 -5.48 -5.22
N SER A 26 18.77 -6.27 -5.39
CA SER A 26 19.07 -6.95 -6.66
C SER A 26 17.96 -7.93 -7.07
N GLY A 27 17.46 -8.74 -6.13
CA GLY A 27 16.35 -9.65 -6.36
C GLY A 27 15.05 -8.93 -6.77
N MET A 28 14.73 -7.81 -6.11
CA MET A 28 13.58 -6.98 -6.43
C MET A 28 13.69 -6.35 -7.84
N GLN A 29 14.89 -5.89 -8.22
CA GLN A 29 15.15 -5.38 -9.57
C GLN A 29 14.94 -6.47 -10.64
N ASN A 30 15.44 -7.69 -10.39
CA ASN A 30 15.22 -8.82 -11.29
C ASN A 30 13.72 -9.19 -11.40
N ALA A 31 13.00 -9.21 -10.28
CA ALA A 31 11.55 -9.46 -10.30
C ALA A 31 10.79 -8.39 -11.10
N LYS A 32 11.18 -7.11 -10.96
CA LYS A 32 10.63 -6.00 -11.74
C LYS A 32 10.93 -6.16 -13.23
N ALA A 33 12.16 -6.54 -13.60
CA ALA A 33 12.56 -6.77 -15.00
C ALA A 33 11.77 -7.92 -15.64
N LYS A 34 11.39 -8.93 -14.86
CA LYS A 34 10.50 -10.03 -15.29
C LYS A 34 9.01 -9.64 -15.36
N GLY A 35 8.67 -8.38 -15.10
CA GLY A 35 7.29 -7.87 -15.17
C GLY A 35 6.42 -8.25 -13.97
N LYS A 36 6.98 -8.74 -12.86
CA LYS A 36 6.17 -8.96 -11.64
C LYS A 36 5.74 -7.62 -11.05
N THR A 37 4.46 -7.48 -10.75
CA THR A 37 3.91 -6.37 -9.96
C THR A 37 4.36 -6.51 -8.51
N ILE A 38 5.12 -5.53 -8.05
CA ILE A 38 5.67 -5.48 -6.69
C ILE A 38 4.82 -4.51 -5.86
N GLY A 39 4.52 -4.88 -4.62
CA GLY A 39 3.77 -4.05 -3.68
C GLY A 39 2.29 -4.42 -3.63
N ARG A 40 1.47 -3.49 -3.13
CA ARG A 40 0.02 -3.69 -3.05
C ARG A 40 -0.57 -3.66 -4.47
N PRO A 41 -1.43 -4.62 -4.86
CA PRO A 41 -2.08 -4.59 -6.16
C PRO A 41 -2.93 -3.32 -6.32
N SER A 42 -3.05 -2.85 -7.57
CA SER A 42 -3.95 -1.77 -7.93
C SER A 42 -5.38 -2.16 -7.60
N THR A 43 -6.12 -1.25 -6.98
CA THR A 43 -7.54 -1.47 -6.70
C THR A 43 -8.31 -1.37 -7.99
N THR A 44 -9.07 -2.42 -8.30
CA THR A 44 -10.01 -2.48 -9.43
C THR A 44 -11.45 -2.26 -8.97
N SER A 45 -12.39 -2.10 -9.90
CA SER A 45 -13.82 -2.00 -9.60
C SER A 45 -14.35 -3.17 -8.78
N ASP A 46 -13.78 -4.36 -8.99
CA ASP A 46 -14.22 -5.61 -8.36
C ASP A 46 -13.73 -5.74 -6.91
N ASP A 47 -12.65 -5.03 -6.56
CA ASP A 47 -12.12 -4.97 -5.20
C ASP A 47 -12.92 -4.01 -4.30
N ILE A 48 -13.80 -3.20 -4.88
CA ILE A 48 -14.61 -2.22 -4.15
C ILE A 48 -15.72 -2.95 -3.38
N PRO A 49 -15.85 -2.73 -2.05
CA PRO A 49 -16.88 -3.39 -1.27
C PRO A 49 -18.30 -3.06 -1.74
N ASN A 50 -19.20 -4.06 -1.71
CA ASN A 50 -20.62 -3.89 -2.08
C ASN A 50 -21.33 -2.76 -1.31
N ILE A 51 -20.89 -2.47 -0.08
CA ILE A 51 -21.43 -1.37 0.74
C ILE A 51 -21.24 -0.02 0.03
N PHE A 52 -20.13 0.18 -0.67
CA PHE A 52 -19.88 1.40 -1.45
C PHE A 52 -20.94 1.55 -2.55
N TYR A 53 -21.17 0.51 -3.36
CA TYR A 53 -22.15 0.54 -4.45
C TYR A 53 -23.59 0.77 -3.96
N LYS A 54 -23.96 0.22 -2.80
CA LYS A 54 -25.28 0.44 -2.18
C LYS A 54 -25.55 1.92 -1.89
N HIS A 55 -24.54 2.65 -1.41
CA HIS A 55 -24.65 4.06 -1.06
C HIS A 55 -24.24 5.01 -2.20
N TYR A 56 -23.55 4.50 -3.23
CA TYR A 56 -23.13 5.26 -4.40
C TYR A 56 -24.31 5.90 -5.15
N LEU A 57 -25.43 5.19 -5.31
CA LEU A 57 -26.64 5.75 -5.96
C LEU A 57 -27.17 6.97 -5.20
N LYS A 58 -27.20 6.91 -3.86
CA LYS A 58 -27.63 8.03 -3.02
C LYS A 58 -26.71 9.24 -3.15
N TYR A 59 -25.40 8.99 -3.26
CA TYR A 59 -24.42 10.04 -3.51
C TYR A 59 -24.62 10.67 -4.89
N LYS A 60 -24.82 9.86 -5.94
CA LYS A 60 -25.06 10.32 -7.31
C LYS A 60 -26.35 11.14 -7.45
N ASN A 61 -27.38 10.79 -6.67
CA ASN A 61 -28.63 11.54 -6.58
C ASN A 61 -28.52 12.84 -5.76
N GLY A 62 -27.38 13.11 -5.13
CA GLY A 62 -27.17 14.29 -4.30
C GLY A 62 -27.80 14.21 -2.89
N GLU A 63 -28.27 13.04 -2.47
CA GLU A 63 -28.92 12.84 -1.16
C GLU A 63 -27.92 12.85 0.02
N ILE A 64 -26.65 12.52 -0.24
CA ILE A 64 -25.61 12.42 0.79
C ILE A 64 -24.33 13.16 0.37
N ASN A 65 -23.63 13.74 1.34
CA ASN A 65 -22.34 14.38 1.10
C ASN A 65 -21.18 13.36 1.18
N LYS A 66 -20.02 13.65 0.58
CA LYS A 66 -18.82 12.78 0.60
C LYS A 66 -18.38 12.38 2.02
N LYS A 67 -18.52 13.29 2.99
CA LYS A 67 -18.18 13.00 4.41
C LYS A 67 -19.14 12.01 5.04
N GLU A 68 -20.42 12.13 4.73
CA GLU A 68 -21.46 11.22 5.21
C GLU A 68 -21.32 9.87 4.52
N PHE A 69 -21.01 9.86 3.22
CA PHE A 69 -20.74 8.65 2.46
C PHE A 69 -19.60 7.82 3.05
N SER A 70 -18.50 8.47 3.45
CA SER A 70 -17.39 7.85 4.18
C SER A 70 -17.83 7.22 5.50
N ARG A 71 -18.64 7.92 6.30
CA ARG A 71 -19.17 7.42 7.58
C ARG A 71 -20.13 6.24 7.39
N LEU A 72 -21.04 6.34 6.42
CA LEU A 72 -22.03 5.30 6.12
C LEU A 72 -21.37 4.01 5.60
N CYS A 73 -20.32 4.14 4.79
CA CYS A 73 -19.60 2.98 4.27
C CYS A 73 -18.53 2.44 5.22
N ASN A 74 -18.27 3.13 6.34
CA ASN A 74 -17.15 2.87 7.24
C ASN A 74 -15.79 2.80 6.49
N LEU A 75 -15.63 3.64 5.48
CA LEU A 75 -14.42 3.76 4.67
C LEU A 75 -13.75 5.10 4.96
N SER A 76 -12.42 5.16 4.88
CA SER A 76 -11.72 6.42 5.08
C SER A 76 -12.09 7.43 3.99
N TYR A 77 -12.13 8.71 4.34
CA TYR A 77 -12.48 9.78 3.41
C TYR A 77 -11.64 9.74 2.12
N PRO A 78 -10.29 9.55 2.15
CA PRO A 78 -9.50 9.42 0.92
C PRO A 78 -9.84 8.19 0.07
N THR A 79 -10.27 7.09 0.70
CA THR A 79 -10.67 5.87 -0.02
C THR A 79 -11.92 6.12 -0.86
N ILE A 80 -12.86 6.93 -0.34
CA ILE A 80 -14.05 7.34 -1.11
C ILE A 80 -13.67 8.11 -2.36
N TYR A 81 -12.73 9.08 -2.29
CA TYR A 81 -12.26 9.79 -3.48
C TYR A 81 -11.62 8.84 -4.49
N LYS A 82 -10.71 7.98 -4.02
CA LYS A 82 -10.06 6.97 -4.87
C LYS A 82 -11.09 6.07 -5.57
N TYR A 83 -12.12 5.62 -4.86
CA TYR A 83 -13.13 4.72 -5.42
C TYR A 83 -14.06 5.45 -6.39
N LEU A 84 -14.41 6.70 -6.12
CA LEU A 84 -15.14 7.53 -7.08
C LEU A 84 -14.33 7.74 -8.36
N GLU A 85 -13.04 8.03 -8.27
CA GLU A 85 -12.15 8.13 -9.45
C GLU A 85 -12.12 6.82 -10.25
N ILE A 86 -12.11 5.65 -9.59
CA ILE A 86 -12.10 4.35 -10.27
C ILE A 86 -13.46 4.03 -10.92
N VAL A 87 -14.57 4.44 -10.32
CA VAL A 87 -15.93 4.12 -10.79
C VAL A 87 -16.46 5.14 -11.81
N GLU A 88 -15.99 6.39 -11.75
CA GLU A 88 -16.39 7.47 -12.65
C GLU A 88 -15.41 7.66 -13.84
N ALA A 89 -14.25 6.99 -13.83
CA ALA A 89 -13.34 6.89 -14.97
C ALA A 89 -13.84 5.91 -16.03
#